data_AF-A0A2V8DSV7-F1
#
_entry.id   AF-A0A2V8DSV7-F1
#
_cell.length_a   1.000
_cell.length_b   1.000
_cell.length_c   1.000
_cell.angle_alpha   90.00
_cell.angle_beta   90.00
_cell.angle_gamma   90.00
#
_symmetry.space_group_name_H-M   'P 1'
#
loop_
_entity.id
_entity.type
_entity.pdbx_description
1 polymer ?
#
loop_
_entity_poly.entity_id
_entity_poly.type
_entity_poly.pdbx_seq_one_letter_code
_entity_poly.pdbx_strand_id
1 'polypeptide(L)'
;MGIPPIEVRREDITSVVALALIRALNDELSARYPEPGANHFRLDAQEVAEGTGAFVVAYDGTRPVGCGAIRRLDRDTAEIK
;
A
#
# COMPACT_ATOMS: atom_id res chain seq x y z
N MET A 1 -20.76 16.10 13.98
CA MET A 1 -20.71 14.66 13.65
C MET A 1 -19.27 14.36 13.29
N GLY A 2 -18.55 13.63 14.14
CA GLY A 2 -17.13 13.34 13.93
C GLY A 2 -16.94 12.41 12.74
N ILE A 3 -15.84 12.58 11.99
CA ILE A 3 -15.46 11.64 10.94
C ILE A 3 -15.18 10.29 11.63
N PRO A 4 -15.84 9.19 11.22
CA PRO A 4 -15.51 7.88 11.77
C PRO A 4 -14.03 7.58 11.53
N PRO A 5 -13.33 6.95 12.49
CA PRO A 5 -11.89 6.75 12.37
C PRO A 5 -11.59 5.80 11.20
N ILE A 6 -10.62 6.18 10.37
CA ILE A 6 -10.03 5.28 9.38
C ILE A 6 -9.26 4.19 10.12
N GLU A 7 -9.53 2.93 9.76
CA GLU A 7 -8.84 1.79 10.33
C GLU A 7 -7.79 1.28 9.33
N VAL A 8 -6.53 1.15 9.77
CA VAL A 8 -5.46 0.58 8.97
C VAL A 8 -5.27 -0.88 9.39
N ARG A 9 -5.51 -1.80 8.47
CA ARG A 9 -5.42 -3.24 8.69
C ARG A 9 -4.30 -3.83 7.86
N ARG A 10 -3.63 -4.87 8.37
CA ARG A 10 -2.75 -5.70 7.54
C ARG A 10 -3.59 -6.51 6.57
N GLU A 11 -3.15 -6.60 5.34
CA GLU A 11 -3.75 -7.40 4.28
C GLU A 11 -2.65 -8.10 3.47
N ASP A 12 -3.00 -9.20 2.80
CA ASP A 12 -2.10 -9.81 1.84
C ASP A 12 -2.00 -8.93 0.58
N ILE A 13 -0.79 -8.64 0.11
CA ILE A 13 -0.55 -7.81 -1.08
C ILE A 13 -1.14 -8.41 -2.36
N THR A 14 -1.34 -9.73 -2.38
CA THR A 14 -1.97 -10.47 -3.49
C THR A 14 -3.48 -10.59 -3.34
N SER A 15 -4.07 -10.08 -2.25
CA SER A 15 -5.52 -10.06 -2.08
C SER A 15 -6.20 -9.23 -3.17
N VAL A 16 -7.46 -9.56 -3.46
CA VAL A 16 -8.26 -8.85 -4.48
C VAL A 16 -8.37 -7.35 -4.15
N VAL A 17 -8.52 -7.01 -2.86
CA VAL A 17 -8.58 -5.61 -2.40
C VAL A 17 -7.26 -4.89 -2.64
N ALA A 18 -6.13 -5.50 -2.26
CA ALA A 18 -4.81 -4.93 -2.47
C ALA A 18 -4.52 -4.67 -3.95
N LEU A 19 -4.76 -5.67 -4.81
CA LEU A 19 -4.51 -5.55 -6.25
C LEU A 19 -5.37 -4.45 -6.90
N ALA A 20 -6.62 -4.29 -6.47
CA ALA A 20 -7.50 -3.24 -6.97
C ALA A 20 -7.00 -1.83 -6.59
N LEU A 21 -6.58 -1.64 -5.33
CA LEU A 21 -6.06 -0.35 -4.84
C LEU A 21 -4.71 -0.02 -5.47
N ILE A 22 -3.79 -0.99 -5.56
CA ILE A 22 -2.48 -0.82 -6.20
C ILE A 22 -2.66 -0.40 -7.66
N ARG A 23 -3.61 -1.01 -8.37
CA ARG A 23 -3.93 -0.62 -9.74
C ARG A 23 -4.43 0.82 -9.82
N ALA A 24 -5.41 1.18 -8.98
CA ALA A 24 -5.95 2.54 -8.97
C ALA A 24 -4.87 3.60 -8.65
N LEU A 25 -4.00 3.31 -7.68
CA LEU A 25 -2.86 4.17 -7.34
C LEU A 25 -1.88 4.30 -8.51
N ASN A 26 -1.53 3.19 -9.16
CA ASN A 26 -0.63 3.21 -10.31
C ASN A 26 -1.22 3.98 -11.50
N ASP A 27 -2.52 3.85 -11.75
CA ASP A 27 -3.24 4.61 -12.78
C ASP A 27 -3.19 6.12 -12.48
N GLU A 28 -3.41 6.52 -11.21
CA GLU A 28 -3.29 7.92 -10.78
C GLU A 28 -1.87 8.45 -10.93
N LEU A 29 -0.86 7.71 -10.46
CA LEU A 29 0.54 8.12 -10.56
C LEU A 29 0.99 8.25 -12.00
N SER A 30 0.54 7.36 -12.89
CA SER A 30 0.85 7.43 -14.32
C SER A 30 0.24 8.65 -14.99
N ALA A 31 -0.99 9.02 -14.60
CA ALA A 31 -1.66 10.21 -15.11
C ALA A 31 -1.01 11.50 -14.60
N ARG A 32 -0.56 11.50 -13.34
CA ARG A 32 0.02 12.69 -12.67
C ARG A 32 1.48 12.91 -13.02
N TYR A 33 2.24 11.84 -13.23
CA TYR A 33 3.67 11.84 -13.51
C TYR A 33 3.95 11.00 -14.77
N PRO A 34 3.73 11.56 -15.97
CA PRO A 34 3.84 10.83 -17.23
C PRO A 34 5.29 10.54 -17.66
N GLU A 35 6.26 11.03 -16.88
CA GLU A 35 7.68 10.95 -17.18
C GLU A 35 8.19 9.50 -17.03
N PRO A 36 9.09 9.02 -17.91
CA PRO A 36 9.65 7.68 -17.80
C PRO A 36 10.41 7.50 -16.46
N GLY A 37 9.96 6.61 -15.58
CA GLY A 37 10.58 6.42 -14.27
C GLY A 37 9.81 5.49 -13.33
N ALA A 38 10.27 5.42 -12.06
CA ALA A 38 9.69 4.60 -11.00
C ALA A 38 8.44 5.22 -10.35
N ASN A 39 7.53 5.77 -11.16
CA ASN A 39 6.28 6.39 -10.68
C ASN A 39 5.23 5.35 -10.30
N HIS A 40 5.62 4.08 -10.15
CA HIS A 40 4.72 3.00 -9.83
C HIS A 40 4.94 2.52 -8.41
N PHE A 41 3.83 2.32 -7.69
CA PHE A 41 3.80 1.52 -6.50
C PHE A 41 4.10 0.06 -6.88
N ARG A 42 5.31 -0.38 -6.56
CA ARG A 42 5.82 -1.73 -6.78
C ARG A 42 6.46 -2.25 -5.51
N LEU A 43 6.03 -3.43 -5.09
CA LEU A 43 6.61 -4.24 -4.02
C LEU A 43 6.56 -5.71 -4.42
N ASP A 44 7.60 -6.46 -4.07
CA ASP A 44 7.55 -7.91 -4.04
C ASP A 44 6.81 -8.38 -2.79
N ALA A 45 6.04 -9.46 -2.89
CA ALA A 45 5.36 -10.05 -1.75
C ALA A 45 6.33 -10.44 -0.61
N GLN A 46 7.56 -10.81 -0.93
CA GLN A 46 8.58 -11.13 0.07
C GLN A 46 9.05 -9.89 0.86
N GLU A 47 8.95 -8.68 0.30
CA GLU A 47 9.33 -7.43 0.98
C GLU A 47 8.32 -7.03 2.07
N VAL A 48 7.10 -7.58 2.03
CA VAL A 48 6.01 -7.29 2.98
C VAL A 48 5.52 -8.52 3.74
N ALA A 49 6.21 -9.64 3.57
CA ALA A 49 5.92 -10.86 4.31
C ALA A 49 6.07 -10.64 5.82
N GLU A 50 5.46 -11.54 6.59
CA GLU A 50 5.54 -11.48 8.05
C GLU A 50 7.00 -11.49 8.49
N GLY A 51 7.35 -10.52 9.33
CA GLY A 51 8.70 -10.41 9.82
C GLY A 51 9.70 -10.01 8.73
N THR A 52 9.30 -9.39 7.61
CA THR A 52 10.15 -8.56 6.72
C THR A 52 9.52 -7.21 6.41
N GLY A 53 8.20 -7.11 6.54
CA GLY A 53 7.46 -5.87 6.36
C GLY A 53 5.99 -6.04 6.71
N ALA A 54 5.15 -5.20 6.10
CA ALA A 54 3.71 -5.34 6.12
C ALA A 54 3.09 -4.59 4.94
N PHE A 55 2.12 -5.20 4.28
CA PHE A 55 1.18 -4.48 3.43
C PHE A 55 -0.07 -4.13 4.24
N VAL A 56 -0.57 -2.92 4.06
CA VAL A 56 -1.71 -2.40 4.81
C VAL A 56 -2.75 -1.75 3.91
N VAL A 57 -4.00 -1.86 4.33
CA VAL A 57 -5.15 -1.21 3.68
C VAL A 57 -5.85 -0.32 4.71
N ALA A 58 -6.15 0.91 4.30
CA ALA A 58 -6.98 1.85 5.03
C ALA A 58 -8.45 1.61 4.69
N TYR A 59 -9.28 1.44 5.71
CA TYR A 59 -10.71 1.21 5.60
C TYR A 59 -11.52 2.35 6.24
N ASP A 60 -12.50 2.84 5.49
CA ASP A 60 -13.61 3.64 5.99
C ASP A 60 -14.80 2.71 6.22
N GLY A 61 -14.92 2.19 7.45
CA GLY A 61 -15.83 1.10 7.79
C GLY A 61 -15.42 -0.22 7.10
N THR A 62 -16.19 -0.64 6.10
CA THR A 62 -15.89 -1.82 5.26
C THR A 62 -15.31 -1.45 3.90
N ARG A 63 -15.28 -0.15 3.56
CA ARG A 63 -14.84 0.32 2.26
C ARG A 63 -13.34 0.53 2.26
N PRO A 64 -12.57 -0.16 1.41
CA PRO A 64 -11.15 0.14 1.23
C PRO A 64 -10.99 1.50 0.55
N VAL A 65 -10.14 2.37 1.10
CA VAL A 65 -9.93 3.75 0.61
C VAL A 65 -8.48 4.08 0.29
N GLY A 66 -7.54 3.19 0.62
CA GLY A 66 -6.13 3.37 0.30
C GLY A 66 -5.30 2.17 0.73
N CYS A 67 -4.09 2.07 0.21
CA CYS A 67 -3.12 1.07 0.61
C CYS A 67 -1.74 1.69 0.81
N GLY A 68 -0.88 0.96 1.50
CA GLY A 68 0.53 1.31 1.67
C GLY A 68 1.32 0.10 2.14
N ALA A 69 2.62 0.26 2.26
CA ALA A 69 3.48 -0.79 2.74
C ALA A 69 4.61 -0.26 3.62
N ILE A 70 5.11 -1.14 4.47
CA ILE A 70 6.37 -0.96 5.18
C ILE A 70 7.26 -2.12 4.74
N ARG A 71 8.45 -1.83 4.24
CA ARG A 71 9.50 -2.84 4.03
C ARG A 71 10.69 -2.52 4.91
N ARG A 72 11.26 -3.51 5.59
CA ARG A 72 12.49 -3.30 6.33
C ARG A 72 13.68 -3.28 5.38
N LEU A 73 14.58 -2.32 5.60
CA LEU A 73 15.81 -2.19 4.82
C LEU A 73 16.98 -2.84 5.57
N ASP A 74 17.02 -2.68 6.90
CA ASP A 74 17.97 -3.33 7.79
C ASP A 74 17.33 -3.56 9.19
N ARG A 75 18.16 -3.76 10.21
CA ARG A 75 17.72 -4.03 11.60
C ARG A 75 17.00 -2.84 12.21
N ASP A 76 17.42 -1.63 11.88
CA ASP A 76 17.03 -0.40 12.57
C ASP A 76 16.28 0.57 11.62
N THR A 77 16.25 0.29 10.31
CA THR A 77 15.58 1.13 9.30
C THR A 77 14.55 0.39 8.46
N ALA A 78 13.51 1.13 8.06
CA ALA A 78 12.45 0.68 7.18
C ALA A 78 12.01 1.81 6.24
N GLU A 79 11.50 1.44 5.09
CA GLU A 79 10.89 2.34 4.12
C GLU A 79 9.37 2.22 4.20
N ILE A 80 8.69 3.37 4.13
CA ILE A 80 7.24 3.44 3.93
C ILE A 80 7.00 3.73 2.45
N LYS A 81 6.07 2.98 1.86
CA LYS A 81 5.58 3.17 0.49
C LYS A 81 4.10 3.46 0.52
#